data_AF-A0A8J6N632-F1
#
_entry.id   AF-A0A8J6N632-F1
#
_cell.length_a   1.000
_cell.length_b   1.000
_cell.length_c   1.000
_cell.angle_alpha   90.00
_cell.angle_beta   90.00
_cell.angle_gamma   90.00
#
_symmetry.space_group_name_H-M   'P 1'
#
loop_
_entity.id
_entity.type
_entity.pdbx_description
1 polymer ?
#
loop_
_entity_poly.entity_id
_entity_poly.type
_entity_poly.pdbx_seq_one_letter_code
_entity_poly.pdbx_strand_id
1 'polypeptide(L)'
;MKTTNLIVWKSATVLIALMVFSGCASNYGCLQQSRDVTKLFEHFKILDNYRYYYSGTETEPNAIIGIKNEYILVTKLWKDVDFTGKQLKNWIDRMHQTHDFPVSPYGSLILDQEGKQVGIWYSVWDRTTVKIEKDNHIVIHTPTFPIKKIMFLKQNNE
;
A
#
# COMPACT_ATOMS: atom_id res chain seq x y z
N MET A 1 -19.85 17.37 61.48
CA MET A 1 -19.62 16.18 60.63
C MET A 1 -20.68 16.09 59.52
N LYS A 2 -20.55 16.85 58.41
CA LYS A 2 -21.39 16.70 57.20
C LYS A 2 -20.71 17.37 55.99
N THR A 3 -19.62 16.82 55.45
CA THR A 3 -19.02 17.34 54.20
C THR A 3 -18.39 16.27 53.30
N THR A 4 -18.32 15.01 53.73
CA THR A 4 -17.63 13.95 52.99
C THR A 4 -18.37 13.47 51.73
N ASN A 5 -19.68 13.69 51.59
CA ASN A 5 -20.45 13.17 50.46
C ASN A 5 -20.45 14.08 49.22
N LEU A 6 -20.10 15.36 49.37
CA LEU A 6 -20.13 16.33 48.25
C LEU A 6 -18.87 16.27 47.37
N ILE A 7 -17.75 15.80 47.93
CA ILE A 7 -16.45 15.70 47.25
C ILE A 7 -16.42 14.48 46.33
N VAL A 8 -16.90 13.32 46.82
CA VAL A 8 -16.96 12.07 46.04
C VAL A 8 -17.80 12.24 44.75
N TRP A 9 -18.85 13.06 44.81
CA TRP A 9 -19.75 13.27 43.67
C TRP A 9 -19.14 14.13 42.55
N LYS A 10 -18.17 15.00 42.86
CA LYS A 10 -17.42 15.76 41.84
C LYS A 10 -16.25 14.96 41.26
N SER A 11 -15.64 14.07 42.05
CA SER A 11 -14.54 13.21 41.62
C SER A 11 -15.00 12.11 40.64
N ALA A 12 -16.19 11.55 40.85
CA ALA A 12 -16.73 10.50 39.99
C ALA A 12 -17.01 10.97 38.55
N THR A 13 -17.40 12.24 38.38
CA THR A 13 -17.77 12.81 37.07
C THR A 13 -16.54 13.07 36.18
N VAL A 14 -15.38 13.38 36.76
CA VAL A 14 -14.13 13.62 36.01
C VAL A 14 -13.54 12.32 35.44
N LEU A 15 -13.74 11.19 36.12
CA LEU A 15 -13.25 9.87 35.68
C LEU A 15 -14.05 9.27 34.51
N ILE A 16 -15.34 9.60 34.38
CA ILE A 16 -16.21 9.11 33.30
C ILE A 16 -16.00 9.90 31.99
N ALA A 17 -15.59 11.17 32.08
CA ALA A 17 -15.36 12.02 30.91
C ALA A 17 -14.12 11.64 30.07
N LEU A 18 -13.22 10.80 30.59
CA LEU A 18 -11.99 10.37 29.91
C LEU A 18 -12.15 9.09 29.07
N MET A 19 -13.31 8.43 29.07
CA MET A 19 -13.48 7.09 28.47
C MET A 19 -14.01 7.05 27.02
N VAL A 20 -14.29 8.17 26.36
CA VAL A 20 -15.03 8.18 25.07
C VAL A 20 -14.16 8.59 23.87
N PHE A 21 -12.92 8.12 23.80
CA PHE A 21 -12.10 8.16 22.58
C PHE A 21 -11.73 6.74 22.13
N SER A 22 -12.70 5.83 22.06
CA SER A 22 -12.58 4.63 21.22
C SER A 22 -12.88 5.04 19.77
N GLY A 23 -11.91 5.68 19.13
CA GLY A 23 -11.98 5.94 17.69
C GLY A 23 -12.13 4.61 16.95
N CYS A 24 -13.01 4.56 15.94
CA CYS A 24 -13.08 3.43 15.03
C CYS A 24 -11.71 3.26 14.36
N ALA A 25 -10.91 2.31 14.84
CA ALA A 25 -9.67 1.92 14.17
C ALA A 25 -10.06 1.32 12.81
N SER A 26 -9.78 2.08 11.76
CA SER A 26 -9.96 1.66 10.38
C SER A 26 -8.77 0.78 10.01
N ASN A 27 -8.98 -0.45 9.55
CA ASN A 27 -7.90 -1.39 9.21
C ASN A 27 -7.30 -1.13 7.82
N TYR A 28 -7.18 0.14 7.45
CA TYR A 28 -6.68 0.56 6.15
C TYR A 28 -5.30 1.18 6.30
N GLY A 29 -4.40 0.69 5.46
CA GLY A 29 -3.06 1.21 5.32
C GLY A 29 -2.96 2.29 4.23
N CYS A 30 -1.74 2.68 3.92
CA CYS A 30 -1.47 3.66 2.87
C CYS A 30 -0.16 3.36 2.14
N LEU A 31 0.00 4.04 0.98
CA LEU A 31 1.29 4.15 0.31
C LEU A 31 1.96 5.46 0.74
N GLN A 32 3.22 5.39 1.11
CA GLN A 32 4.05 6.56 1.38
C GLN A 32 5.24 6.55 0.42
N GLN A 33 5.33 7.55 -0.46
CA GLN A 33 6.44 7.66 -1.40
C GLN A 33 7.79 7.65 -0.68
N SER A 34 8.74 6.90 -1.24
CA SER A 34 10.07 6.73 -0.65
C SER A 34 11.14 6.66 -1.71
N ARG A 35 12.04 7.65 -1.69
CA ARG A 35 13.21 7.70 -2.57
C ARG A 35 14.15 6.52 -2.35
N ASP A 36 14.20 5.99 -1.14
CA ASP A 36 15.05 4.83 -0.82
C ASP A 36 14.50 3.55 -1.45
N VAL A 37 13.17 3.39 -1.46
CA VAL A 37 12.53 2.29 -2.20
C VAL A 37 12.75 2.46 -3.70
N THR A 38 12.63 3.68 -4.25
CA THR A 38 12.95 3.94 -5.67
C THR A 38 14.37 3.47 -6.00
N LYS A 39 15.36 3.92 -5.23
CA LYS A 39 16.76 3.54 -5.41
C LYS A 39 17.01 2.04 -5.23
N LEU A 40 16.25 1.38 -4.36
CA LEU A 40 16.37 -0.07 -4.16
C LEU A 40 16.04 -0.81 -5.46
N PHE A 41 14.94 -0.44 -6.13
CA PHE A 41 14.55 -1.03 -7.41
C PHE A 41 15.47 -0.61 -8.55
N GLU A 42 15.90 0.65 -8.61
CA GLU A 42 16.84 1.15 -9.63
C GLU A 42 18.24 0.51 -9.52
N HIS A 43 18.66 0.11 -8.31
CA HIS A 43 19.88 -0.66 -8.10
C HIS A 43 19.65 -2.18 -8.18
N PHE A 44 18.45 -2.62 -8.58
CA PHE A 44 18.08 -4.02 -8.77
C PHE A 44 18.32 -4.89 -7.53
N LYS A 45 18.14 -4.30 -6.34
CA LYS A 45 18.33 -5.00 -5.07
C LYS A 45 17.07 -5.77 -4.70
N ILE A 46 17.24 -7.06 -4.43
CA ILE A 46 16.20 -7.96 -3.96
C ILE A 46 16.40 -8.15 -2.45
N LEU A 47 15.33 -8.02 -1.68
CA LEU A 47 15.37 -8.18 -0.23
C LEU A 47 14.89 -9.59 0.15
N ASP A 48 15.74 -10.36 0.82
CA ASP A 48 15.46 -11.77 1.16
C ASP A 48 14.30 -11.93 2.17
N ASN A 49 13.99 -10.89 2.94
CA ASN A 49 12.87 -10.88 3.88
C ASN A 49 11.52 -10.47 3.25
N TYR A 50 11.44 -10.47 1.92
CA TYR A 50 10.24 -10.13 1.16
C TYR A 50 9.89 -11.21 0.13
N ARG A 51 8.59 -11.46 -0.05
CA ARG A 51 8.03 -12.17 -1.20
C ARG A 51 7.60 -11.15 -2.23
N TYR A 52 8.01 -11.35 -3.48
CA TYR A 52 7.71 -10.43 -4.56
C TYR A 52 6.51 -10.89 -5.39
N TYR A 53 5.74 -9.91 -5.83
CA TYR A 53 4.62 -10.11 -6.72
C TYR A 53 4.56 -9.02 -7.78
N TYR A 54 3.89 -9.30 -8.88
CA TYR A 54 3.67 -8.34 -9.94
C TYR A 54 2.25 -8.38 -10.49
N SER A 55 1.88 -7.30 -11.16
CA SER A 55 0.61 -7.18 -11.89
C SER A 55 0.88 -6.79 -13.34
N GLY A 56 -0.08 -7.11 -14.22
CA GLY A 56 0.08 -6.94 -15.66
C GLY A 56 0.59 -8.21 -16.35
N THR A 57 1.27 -8.02 -17.48
CA THR A 57 1.84 -9.12 -18.24
C THR A 57 3.31 -9.30 -17.87
N GLU A 58 3.89 -10.48 -18.10
CA GLU A 58 5.32 -10.71 -17.84
C GLU A 58 6.21 -9.83 -18.76
N THR A 59 5.67 -9.48 -19.92
CA THR A 59 6.28 -8.56 -20.87
C THR A 59 6.04 -7.09 -20.52
N GLU A 60 5.08 -6.78 -19.69
CA GLU A 60 4.74 -5.40 -19.37
C GLU A 60 4.15 -5.37 -17.97
N PRO A 61 5.02 -5.42 -16.95
CA PRO A 61 4.59 -5.34 -15.57
C PRO A 61 4.15 -3.91 -15.26
N ASN A 62 2.97 -3.75 -14.68
CA ASN A 62 2.43 -2.43 -14.32
C ASN A 62 2.90 -1.98 -12.95
N ALA A 63 3.10 -2.95 -12.05
CA ALA A 63 3.56 -2.72 -10.71
C ALA A 63 4.28 -3.96 -10.19
N ILE A 64 5.29 -3.72 -9.36
CA ILE A 64 6.00 -4.72 -8.58
C ILE A 64 5.76 -4.37 -7.11
N ILE A 65 5.46 -5.37 -6.29
CA ILE A 65 5.38 -5.23 -4.85
C ILE A 65 6.27 -6.27 -4.17
N GLY A 66 6.88 -5.88 -3.06
CA GLY A 66 7.48 -6.80 -2.11
C GLY A 66 6.69 -6.77 -0.82
N ILE A 67 6.29 -7.92 -0.30
CA ILE A 67 5.58 -8.04 0.98
C ILE A 67 6.48 -8.75 1.97
N LYS A 68 6.64 -8.20 3.19
CA LYS A 68 7.46 -8.82 4.23
C LYS A 68 6.96 -10.24 4.51
N ASN A 69 7.89 -11.18 4.74
CA ASN A 69 7.58 -12.61 4.87
C ASN A 69 6.62 -12.96 6.04
N GLU A 70 6.48 -12.07 7.03
CA GLU A 70 5.57 -12.18 8.17
C GLU A 70 4.09 -11.90 7.83
N TYR A 71 3.83 -11.39 6.62
CA TYR A 71 2.50 -11.11 6.10
C TYR A 71 2.15 -12.02 4.93
N ILE A 72 0.86 -12.28 4.76
CA ILE A 72 0.32 -13.11 3.68
C ILE A 72 -0.51 -12.22 2.76
N LEU A 73 -0.07 -12.06 1.52
CA LEU A 73 -0.84 -11.34 0.52
C LEU A 73 -2.01 -12.18 0.04
N VAL A 74 -3.23 -11.75 0.32
CA VAL A 74 -4.44 -12.34 -0.23
C VAL A 74 -4.66 -11.73 -1.62
N THR A 75 -4.39 -12.52 -2.65
CA THR A 75 -4.39 -12.03 -4.03
C THR A 75 -5.14 -12.94 -4.99
N LYS A 76 -5.79 -12.32 -5.98
CA LYS A 76 -6.25 -12.97 -7.23
C LYS A 76 -5.58 -12.42 -8.48
N LEU A 77 -5.03 -11.21 -8.42
CA LEU A 77 -4.53 -10.45 -9.58
C LEU A 77 -3.01 -10.23 -9.55
N TRP A 78 -2.41 -10.27 -8.37
CA TRP A 78 -0.97 -10.36 -8.20
C TRP A 78 -0.51 -11.79 -8.46
N LYS A 79 0.57 -11.91 -9.23
CA LYS A 79 1.27 -13.16 -9.50
C LYS A 79 2.57 -13.16 -8.71
N ASP A 80 2.87 -14.26 -8.05
CA ASP A 80 4.14 -14.45 -7.37
C ASP A 80 5.30 -14.52 -8.37
N VAL A 81 6.46 -14.06 -7.95
CA VAL A 81 7.68 -14.11 -8.75
C VAL A 81 8.89 -14.21 -7.83
N ASP A 82 9.78 -15.15 -8.15
CA ASP A 82 11.11 -15.21 -7.57
C ASP A 82 12.10 -14.55 -8.52
N PHE A 83 12.51 -13.32 -8.18
CA PHE A 83 13.32 -12.53 -9.09
C PHE A 83 14.77 -13.01 -9.11
N THR A 84 15.33 -13.07 -10.31
CA THR A 84 16.78 -12.90 -10.49
C THR A 84 17.10 -11.41 -10.67
N GLY A 85 18.28 -10.96 -10.26
CA GLY A 85 18.70 -9.56 -10.46
C GLY A 85 18.64 -9.12 -11.93
N LYS A 86 18.91 -10.04 -12.87
CA LYS A 86 18.78 -9.79 -14.31
C LYS A 86 17.33 -9.60 -14.75
N GLN A 87 16.41 -10.44 -14.27
CA GLN A 87 14.98 -10.32 -14.58
C GLN A 87 14.42 -9.00 -14.01
N LEU A 88 14.75 -8.68 -12.76
CA LEU A 88 14.35 -7.42 -12.13
C LEU A 88 14.84 -6.23 -12.95
N LYS A 89 16.14 -6.20 -13.31
CA LYS A 89 16.69 -5.15 -14.17
C LYS A 89 15.90 -4.99 -15.47
N ASN A 90 15.68 -6.09 -16.18
CA ASN A 90 14.95 -6.05 -17.46
C ASN A 90 13.53 -5.50 -17.28
N TRP A 91 12.85 -5.83 -16.18
CA TRP A 91 11.50 -5.32 -15.91
C TRP A 91 11.50 -3.84 -15.56
N ILE A 92 12.40 -3.40 -14.70
CA ILE A 92 12.56 -1.98 -14.35
C ILE A 92 12.87 -1.14 -15.60
N ASP A 93 13.81 -1.60 -16.44
CA ASP A 93 14.14 -0.93 -17.71
C ASP A 93 12.91 -0.80 -18.62
N ARG A 94 12.07 -1.83 -18.71
CA ARG A 94 10.84 -1.82 -19.51
C ARG A 94 9.77 -0.89 -18.94
N MET A 95 9.57 -0.91 -17.62
CA MET A 95 8.65 -0.01 -16.94
C MET A 95 9.00 1.48 -17.18
N HIS A 96 10.29 1.80 -17.30
CA HIS A 96 10.75 3.14 -17.68
C HIS A 96 10.56 3.46 -19.17
N GLN A 97 10.53 2.44 -20.04
CA GLN A 97 10.36 2.59 -21.49
C GLN A 97 8.89 2.55 -21.94
N THR A 98 7.95 2.19 -21.07
CA THR A 98 6.52 2.23 -21.40
C THR A 98 6.10 3.68 -21.68
N HIS A 99 5.74 3.96 -22.94
CA HIS A 99 5.38 5.31 -23.40
C HIS A 99 3.94 5.69 -23.06
N ASP A 100 3.16 4.78 -22.48
CA ASP A 100 1.75 4.99 -22.16
C ASP A 100 1.52 6.05 -21.07
N PHE A 101 2.55 6.36 -20.28
CA PHE A 101 2.47 7.33 -19.20
C PHE A 101 3.65 8.30 -19.22
N PRO A 102 3.43 9.62 -19.06
CA PRO A 102 4.51 10.62 -19.02
C PRO A 102 5.25 10.66 -17.66
N VAL A 103 5.04 9.66 -16.80
CA VAL A 103 5.52 9.63 -15.42
C VAL A 103 6.38 8.40 -15.22
N SER A 104 7.61 8.60 -14.74
CA SER A 104 8.50 7.50 -14.39
C SER A 104 7.96 6.73 -13.17
N PRO A 105 8.15 5.40 -13.12
CA PRO A 105 7.85 4.62 -11.92
C PRO A 105 8.62 5.15 -10.70
N TYR A 106 8.03 5.01 -9.51
CA TYR A 106 8.67 5.34 -8.24
C TYR A 106 8.33 4.31 -7.16
N GLY A 107 9.19 4.29 -6.15
CA GLY A 107 9.06 3.47 -4.96
C GLY A 107 8.19 4.12 -3.88
N SER A 108 7.43 3.29 -3.18
CA SER A 108 6.66 3.65 -2.00
C SER A 108 6.78 2.57 -0.93
N LEU A 109 6.73 2.97 0.34
CA LEU A 109 6.47 2.06 1.45
C LEU A 109 4.98 1.70 1.46
N ILE A 110 4.68 0.44 1.74
CA ILE A 110 3.34 -0.01 2.05
C ILE A 110 3.24 -0.04 3.57
N LEU A 111 2.36 0.77 4.15
CA LEU A 111 2.17 0.91 5.59
C LEU A 111 0.80 0.36 5.99
N ASP A 112 0.69 -0.20 7.19
CA ASP A 112 -0.60 -0.52 7.81
C ASP A 112 -1.27 0.70 8.48
N GLN A 113 -2.41 0.48 9.13
CA GLN A 113 -3.17 1.53 9.81
C GLN A 113 -2.42 2.19 10.99
N GLU A 114 -1.39 1.54 11.52
CA GLU A 114 -0.54 2.07 12.61
C GLU A 114 0.73 2.73 12.07
N GLY A 115 0.92 2.74 10.74
CA GLY A 115 2.13 3.26 10.10
C GLY A 115 3.30 2.28 10.09
N LYS A 116 3.10 1.02 10.52
CA LYS A 116 4.14 -0.02 10.43
C LYS A 116 4.28 -0.45 8.97
N GLN A 117 5.52 -0.52 8.51
CA GLN A 117 5.83 -0.98 7.16
C GLN A 117 5.57 -2.48 7.02
N VAL A 118 4.73 -2.83 6.05
CA VAL A 118 4.36 -4.21 5.69
C VAL A 118 4.92 -4.63 4.34
N GLY A 119 5.33 -3.67 3.51
CA GLY A 119 5.81 -3.95 2.16
C GLY A 119 6.49 -2.76 1.48
N ILE A 120 6.83 -2.97 0.21
CA ILE A 120 7.35 -1.98 -0.73
C ILE A 120 6.59 -2.08 -2.04
N TRP A 121 6.43 -0.96 -2.72
CA TRP A 121 5.66 -0.82 -3.96
C TRP A 121 6.50 -0.07 -4.99
N TYR A 122 6.46 -0.50 -6.25
CA TYR A 122 7.09 0.18 -7.37
C TYR A 122 6.17 0.21 -8.58
N SER A 123 5.73 1.41 -8.97
CA SER A 123 4.82 1.63 -10.09
C SER A 123 4.81 3.11 -10.50
N VAL A 124 4.20 3.42 -11.64
CA VAL A 124 3.81 4.78 -12.03
C VAL A 124 2.62 5.31 -11.21
N TRP A 125 1.86 4.41 -10.57
CA TRP A 125 0.66 4.72 -9.78
C TRP A 125 0.95 4.88 -8.27
N ASP A 126 0.39 5.91 -7.64
CA ASP A 126 0.69 6.33 -6.24
C ASP A 126 -0.37 5.86 -5.25
N ARG A 127 -1.47 5.33 -5.77
CA ARG A 127 -2.67 5.05 -4.98
C ARG A 127 -3.14 3.63 -5.24
N THR A 128 -3.39 2.95 -4.13
CA THR A 128 -4.12 1.70 -4.09
C THR A 128 -4.82 1.58 -2.74
N THR A 129 -5.75 0.64 -2.62
CA THR A 129 -6.28 0.24 -1.32
C THR A 129 -5.35 -0.78 -0.68
N VAL A 130 -4.90 -0.47 0.54
CA VAL A 130 -4.20 -1.40 1.42
C VAL A 130 -5.15 -1.69 2.58
N LYS A 131 -5.51 -2.94 2.78
CA LYS A 131 -6.36 -3.38 3.90
C LYS A 131 -5.68 -4.49 4.65
N ILE A 132 -5.57 -4.32 5.96
CA ILE A 132 -5.07 -5.34 6.86
C ILE A 132 -6.26 -6.14 7.39
N GLU A 133 -6.17 -7.45 7.25
CA GLU A 133 -7.13 -8.40 7.76
C GLU A 133 -6.53 -9.18 8.94
N LYS A 134 -7.31 -10.09 9.52
CA LYS A 134 -6.84 -10.90 10.65
C LYS A 134 -5.66 -11.79 10.23
N ASP A 135 -4.87 -12.20 11.21
CA ASP A 135 -3.77 -13.16 11.03
C ASP A 135 -2.70 -12.70 10.01
N ASN A 136 -2.42 -11.39 9.96
CA ASN A 136 -1.46 -10.77 9.04
C ASN A 136 -1.77 -10.97 7.56
N HIS A 137 -3.04 -11.25 7.22
CA HIS A 137 -3.50 -11.21 5.85
C HIS A 137 -3.58 -9.75 5.38
N ILE A 138 -3.06 -9.48 4.18
CA ILE A 138 -3.12 -8.16 3.58
C ILE A 138 -3.80 -8.29 2.22
N VAL A 139 -4.73 -7.39 1.96
CA VAL A 139 -5.34 -7.18 0.65
C VAL A 139 -4.76 -5.89 0.08
N ILE A 140 -4.11 -6.01 -1.09
CA ILE A 140 -3.64 -4.86 -1.86
C ILE A 140 -4.24 -4.96 -3.25
N HIS A 141 -4.93 -3.93 -3.71
CA HIS A 141 -5.43 -3.91 -5.08
C HIS A 141 -4.31 -3.61 -6.08
N THR A 142 -4.35 -4.25 -7.23
CA THR A 142 -3.48 -3.87 -8.35
C THR A 142 -3.82 -2.46 -8.81
N PRO A 143 -2.87 -1.71 -9.40
CA PRO A 143 -3.21 -0.41 -9.97
C PRO A 143 -4.36 -0.55 -10.96
N THR A 144 -5.44 0.18 -10.72
CA THR A 144 -6.57 0.21 -11.64
C THR A 144 -6.23 1.15 -12.78
N PHE A 145 -6.13 0.62 -14.00
CA PHE A 145 -6.20 1.47 -15.18
C PHE A 145 -7.53 2.22 -15.15
N PRO A 146 -7.56 3.55 -15.26
CA PRO A 146 -8.81 4.19 -15.66
C PRO A 146 -9.18 3.55 -17.00
N ILE A 147 -10.25 2.76 -17.02
CA ILE A 147 -10.80 2.21 -18.25
C ILE A 147 -10.88 3.39 -19.23
N LYS A 148 -10.42 3.16 -20.47
CA LYS A 148 -10.37 4.06 -21.63
C LYS A 148 -11.71 4.73 -22.00
N LYS A 149 -12.68 4.81 -21.09
CA LYS A 149 -14.04 5.30 -21.25
C LYS A 149 -14.09 6.80 -21.54
N ILE A 150 -13.10 7.59 -21.13
CA ILE A 150 -13.06 9.04 -21.45
C ILE A 150 -12.65 9.29 -22.92
N MET A 151 -11.89 8.38 -23.54
CA MET A 151 -11.48 8.54 -24.94
C MET A 151 -12.63 8.27 -25.94
N PHE A 152 -13.60 7.42 -25.56
CA PHE A 152 -14.79 7.16 -26.38
C PHE A 152 -15.89 8.24 -26.26
N LEU A 153 -15.90 9.04 -25.19
CA LEU A 153 -16.92 10.09 -25.02
C LEU A 153 -16.62 11.38 -25.79
N LYS A 154 -15.39 11.58 -26.26
CA LYS A 154 -15.04 12.77 -27.06
C LYS A 154 -15.30 12.58 -28.56
N GLN A 155 -15.45 11.35 -29.03
CA GLN A 155 -15.60 11.03 -30.45
C GLN A 155 -17.06 10.85 -30.90
N ASN A 156 -18.01 10.87 -29.95
CA ASN A 156 -19.45 10.72 -30.21
C ASN A 156 -20.26 12.00 -29.94
N ASN A 157 -19.60 13.14 -29.81
CA ASN A 157 -20.24 14.46 -29.63
C ASN A 157 -19.92 15.39 -30.81
N GLU A 158 -19.99 14.87 -32.03
CA GLU A 158 -20.16 15.70 -33.25
C GLU A 158 -21.64 15.81 -33.60
#